data_AF-A0A8H4S6B3-F1
#
_entry.id   AF-A0A8H4S6B3-F1
#
_cell.length_a   1.000
_cell.length_b   1.000
_cell.length_c   1.000
_cell.angle_alpha   90.00
_cell.angle_beta   90.00
_cell.angle_gamma   90.00
#
_symmetry.space_group_name_H-M   'P 1'
#
loop_
_entity.id
_entity.type
_entity.pdbx_description
1 polymer ?
#
loop_
_entity_poly.entity_id
_entity_poly.type
_entity_poly.pdbx_seq_one_letter_code
_entity_poly.pdbx_strand_id
1 'polypeptide(L)'
;MAQPRHIYDLADELLSEILSFLLVPAPRALNGRFNGNGYTSRPGNHEHEVSDLDHFRLVCKRFMRIGTPYKFSRFTLRFSDHGFRRLDELVDMQLAYYVKIITYMVRPFYQGSGWARTLRTLGSENPEISQLHSRRLREQTNLTETNNDRTRLRRAISSFSALQEIKLLRLQDEADEYLIDFIRDHSLGTGTSTATSIRFDWETACSRAVTNLSIALLDSKCSSIRFTGPQISPEATLQLLRAPSTTLAAMGGRLTSLDINFHSTTDITATMADLSEVFHRFFVAAKNLIAIHIGFLGKTPLDLDLELLFHHIRWKTLRKLSVQGWRLSADEIIALARRHSPQLRDFRLLGVYLRPGGQWRDVLVVLREEMEQLERLVLKDIDYAAHFDSVAVSNGVEVFDDYPAGPVPSSFTVATSTSSAVQSPTTTPLASDGLPALVGGRRLPLGRTSLERLRALSSEDLGDDGVHVLREQMPLWEAWVISAPHQVKRNGQPHWSM
;
A
#
# COMPACT_ATOMS: atom_id res chain seq x y z
N MET A 1 -30.13 -47.30 -3.54
CA MET A 1 -29.51 -46.35 -2.58
C MET A 1 -28.40 -45.64 -3.33
N ALA A 2 -28.38 -44.30 -3.33
CA ALA A 2 -27.34 -43.54 -4.01
C ALA A 2 -26.01 -43.76 -3.29
N GLN A 3 -25.01 -44.27 -4.01
CA GLN A 3 -23.65 -44.47 -3.51
C GLN A 3 -23.10 -43.10 -3.04
N PRO A 4 -22.41 -43.01 -1.89
CA PRO A 4 -21.84 -41.75 -1.43
C PRO A 4 -20.85 -41.25 -2.49
N ARG A 5 -21.10 -40.05 -3.03
CA ARG A 5 -20.22 -39.43 -4.02
C ARG A 5 -18.93 -39.02 -3.33
N HIS A 6 -17.81 -39.49 -3.83
CA HIS A 6 -16.48 -39.16 -3.32
C HIS A 6 -15.95 -37.90 -4.00
N ILE A 7 -14.98 -37.23 -3.37
CA ILE A 7 -14.33 -36.03 -3.93
C ILE A 7 -13.69 -36.30 -5.31
N TYR A 8 -13.32 -37.56 -5.59
CA TYR A 8 -12.80 -38.00 -6.89
C TYR A 8 -13.87 -38.01 -7.99
N ASP A 9 -15.15 -38.01 -7.64
CA ASP A 9 -16.27 -37.98 -8.60
C ASP A 9 -16.66 -36.56 -9.03
N LEU A 10 -16.12 -35.53 -8.37
CA LEU A 10 -16.33 -34.13 -8.76
C LEU A 10 -15.64 -33.85 -10.09
N ALA A 11 -16.17 -32.94 -10.91
CA ALA A 11 -15.51 -32.47 -12.12
C ALA A 11 -14.28 -31.60 -11.79
N ASP A 12 -13.32 -31.50 -12.73
CA ASP A 12 -12.11 -30.70 -12.54
C ASP A 12 -12.44 -29.23 -12.30
N GLU A 13 -13.42 -28.71 -13.03
CA GLU A 13 -13.89 -27.33 -12.93
C GLU A 13 -14.44 -27.05 -11.53
N LEU A 14 -15.25 -27.97 -11.01
CA LEU A 14 -15.83 -27.85 -9.67
C LEU A 14 -14.76 -27.93 -8.57
N LEU A 15 -13.77 -28.82 -8.70
CA LEU A 15 -12.62 -28.87 -7.79
C LEU A 15 -11.80 -27.58 -7.85
N SER A 16 -11.61 -27.02 -9.04
CA SER A 16 -10.93 -25.73 -9.25
C SER A 16 -11.72 -24.58 -8.59
N GLU A 17 -13.04 -24.55 -8.73
CA GLU A 17 -13.90 -23.56 -8.08
C GLU A 17 -13.84 -23.68 -6.55
N ILE A 18 -13.92 -24.90 -6.01
CA ILE A 18 -13.78 -25.15 -4.57
C ILE A 18 -12.42 -24.64 -4.07
N LEU A 19 -11.32 -24.99 -4.74
CA LEU A 19 -10.00 -24.47 -4.37
C LEU A 19 -9.94 -22.96 -4.46
N SER A 20 -10.51 -22.36 -5.51
CA SER A 20 -10.54 -20.90 -5.63
C SER A 20 -11.29 -20.26 -4.46
N PHE A 21 -12.41 -20.84 -4.03
CA PHE A 21 -13.19 -20.36 -2.90
C PHE A 21 -12.42 -20.50 -1.59
N LEU A 22 -11.75 -21.63 -1.37
CA LEU A 22 -10.97 -21.88 -0.15
C LEU A 22 -9.71 -21.01 -0.06
N LEU A 23 -9.10 -20.66 -1.20
CA LEU A 23 -7.86 -19.89 -1.28
C LEU A 23 -8.09 -18.38 -1.43
N VAL A 24 -9.33 -17.93 -1.67
CA VAL A 24 -9.67 -16.50 -1.64
C VAL A 24 -9.62 -16.06 -0.17
N PRO A 25 -8.74 -15.10 0.18
CA PRO A 25 -8.78 -14.51 1.51
C PRO A 25 -10.17 -13.90 1.70
N ALA A 26 -10.86 -14.26 2.79
CA ALA A 26 -12.16 -13.69 3.11
C ALA A 26 -12.10 -12.15 2.92
N PRO A 27 -13.08 -11.53 2.24
CA PRO A 27 -13.10 -10.07 2.13
C PRO A 27 -13.06 -9.52 3.56
N ARG A 28 -12.03 -8.75 3.89
CA ARG A 28 -11.92 -8.09 5.20
C ARG A 28 -13.23 -7.37 5.43
N ALA A 29 -14.03 -7.87 6.38
CA ALA A 29 -15.25 -7.23 6.80
C ALA A 29 -14.87 -5.86 7.37
N LEU A 30 -15.12 -4.80 6.59
CA LEU A 30 -15.21 -3.44 7.09
C LEU A 30 -16.48 -3.38 7.92
N ASN A 31 -16.42 -3.87 9.18
CA ASN A 31 -17.29 -3.52 10.31
C ASN A 31 -16.99 -4.47 11.48
N GLY A 32 -16.43 -3.93 12.56
CA GLY A 32 -16.18 -4.69 13.79
C GLY A 32 -15.76 -3.79 14.94
N ARG A 33 -16.75 -3.29 15.68
CA ARG A 33 -16.60 -2.69 17.01
C ARG A 33 -15.67 -3.56 17.88
N PHE A 34 -14.66 -2.94 18.47
CA PHE A 34 -13.94 -3.54 19.59
C PHE A 34 -14.88 -3.60 20.80
N ASN A 35 -15.32 -4.81 21.15
CA ASN A 35 -15.58 -5.19 22.53
C ASN A 35 -15.67 -6.71 22.68
N GLY A 36 -14.77 -7.26 23.51
CA GLY A 36 -15.02 -8.34 24.47
C GLY A 36 -15.42 -9.74 23.96
N ASN A 37 -14.45 -10.66 24.06
CA ASN A 37 -14.55 -12.10 24.25
C ASN A 37 -15.15 -13.00 23.15
N GLY A 38 -14.29 -13.84 22.57
CA GLY A 38 -14.70 -15.10 21.95
C GLY A 38 -13.82 -15.52 20.78
N TYR A 39 -12.85 -16.40 21.05
CA TYR A 39 -12.08 -17.21 20.09
C TYR A 39 -11.19 -16.46 19.08
N THR A 40 -9.92 -16.40 19.45
CA THR A 40 -8.77 -15.90 18.71
C THR A 40 -8.60 -16.61 17.36
N SER A 41 -8.86 -15.91 16.25
CA SER A 41 -8.25 -16.25 14.96
C SER A 41 -6.82 -15.71 14.95
N ARG A 42 -5.88 -16.59 15.23
CA ARG A 42 -4.43 -16.35 15.31
C ARG A 42 -3.89 -15.88 13.94
N PRO A 43 -2.91 -14.97 13.87
CA PRO A 43 -2.25 -14.60 12.62
C PRO A 43 -1.32 -15.75 12.19
N GLY A 44 -1.85 -16.69 11.40
CA GLY A 44 -1.10 -17.88 10.95
C GLY A 44 -1.65 -18.57 9.68
N ASN A 45 -2.71 -18.05 9.04
CA ASN A 45 -3.39 -18.80 7.98
C ASN A 45 -2.56 -19.05 6.70
N HIS A 46 -1.53 -18.24 6.40
CA HIS A 46 -0.77 -18.44 5.16
C HIS A 46 0.21 -19.62 5.20
N GLU A 47 0.78 -19.98 6.35
CA GLU A 47 1.66 -21.15 6.43
C GLU A 47 0.86 -22.46 6.39
N HIS A 48 -0.34 -22.48 6.99
CA HIS A 48 -1.27 -23.59 6.91
C HIS A 48 -1.83 -23.80 5.49
N GLU A 49 -2.24 -22.74 4.78
CA GLU A 49 -2.71 -22.81 3.39
C GLU A 49 -1.63 -23.33 2.41
N VAL A 50 -0.38 -22.89 2.59
CA VAL A 50 0.77 -23.33 1.77
C VAL A 50 1.04 -24.80 1.98
N SER A 51 0.91 -25.29 3.22
CA SER A 51 1.02 -26.70 3.60
C SER A 51 -0.13 -27.52 3.00
N ASP A 52 -1.38 -27.09 3.17
CA ASP A 52 -2.56 -27.86 2.73
C ASP A 52 -2.65 -28.00 1.21
N LEU A 53 -2.27 -26.96 0.47
CA LEU A 53 -2.21 -27.03 -1.00
C LEU A 53 -1.09 -27.95 -1.50
N ASP A 54 0.03 -28.05 -0.77
CA ASP A 54 1.07 -29.04 -1.08
C ASP A 54 0.57 -30.46 -0.81
N HIS A 55 -0.09 -30.71 0.32
CA HIS A 55 -0.71 -32.00 0.61
C HIS A 55 -1.76 -32.36 -0.44
N PHE A 56 -2.63 -31.42 -0.83
CA PHE A 56 -3.63 -31.61 -1.89
C PHE A 56 -2.97 -32.06 -3.20
N ARG A 57 -1.89 -31.39 -3.62
CA ARG A 57 -1.18 -31.72 -4.86
C ARG A 57 -0.52 -33.10 -4.81
N LEU A 58 -0.13 -33.57 -3.63
CA LEU A 58 0.52 -34.87 -3.44
C LEU A 58 -0.47 -36.06 -3.43
N VAL A 59 -1.79 -35.82 -3.37
CA VAL A 59 -2.80 -36.90 -3.36
C VAL A 59 -2.74 -37.75 -4.62
N CYS A 60 -2.77 -37.11 -5.81
CA CYS A 60 -2.67 -37.82 -7.09
C CYS A 60 -2.32 -36.86 -8.24
N LYS A 61 -1.96 -37.41 -9.41
CA LYS A 61 -1.62 -36.61 -10.61
C LYS A 61 -2.70 -35.60 -11.01
N ARG A 62 -3.98 -35.96 -10.83
CA ARG A 62 -5.11 -35.07 -11.12
C ARG A 62 -5.10 -33.85 -10.20
N PHE A 63 -4.93 -34.07 -8.89
CA PHE A 63 -4.92 -32.98 -7.91
C PHE A 63 -3.64 -32.15 -8.03
N MET A 64 -2.52 -32.78 -8.37
CA MET A 64 -1.30 -32.06 -8.75
C MET A 64 -1.58 -31.10 -9.92
N ARG A 65 -2.22 -31.56 -11.00
CA ARG A 65 -2.58 -30.72 -12.16
C ARG A 65 -3.48 -29.56 -11.76
N ILE A 66 -4.51 -29.82 -10.95
CA ILE A 66 -5.49 -28.81 -10.52
C ILE A 66 -4.87 -27.80 -9.55
N GLY A 67 -4.08 -28.25 -8.58
CA GLY A 67 -3.54 -27.41 -7.50
C GLY A 67 -2.27 -26.63 -7.86
N THR A 68 -1.48 -27.10 -8.84
CA THR A 68 -0.23 -26.43 -9.26
C THR A 68 -0.42 -24.97 -9.70
N PRO A 69 -1.43 -24.62 -10.54
CA PRO A 69 -1.71 -23.22 -10.90
C PRO A 69 -1.96 -22.31 -9.69
N TYR A 70 -2.60 -22.83 -8.64
CA TYR A 70 -2.88 -22.07 -7.42
C TYR A 70 -1.61 -21.89 -6.58
N LYS A 71 -0.81 -22.95 -6.43
CA LYS A 71 0.41 -22.94 -5.61
C LYS A 71 1.43 -21.95 -6.14
N PHE A 72 1.65 -21.94 -7.45
CA PHE A 72 2.66 -21.11 -8.10
C PHE A 72 2.08 -19.82 -8.67
N SER A 73 0.85 -19.47 -8.31
CA SER A 73 0.24 -18.19 -8.71
C SER A 73 0.98 -16.97 -8.16
N ARG A 74 1.76 -17.15 -7.08
CA ARG A 74 2.53 -16.10 -6.43
C ARG A 74 3.96 -16.54 -6.19
N PHE A 75 4.92 -15.66 -6.43
CA PHE A 75 6.32 -15.88 -6.11
C PHE A 75 6.88 -14.73 -5.28
N THR A 76 7.53 -15.06 -4.16
CA THR A 76 8.22 -14.08 -3.32
C THR A 76 9.72 -14.22 -3.50
N LEU A 77 10.32 -13.24 -4.16
CA LEU A 77 11.76 -13.11 -4.35
C LEU A 77 12.32 -12.23 -3.23
N ARG A 78 13.26 -12.76 -2.45
CA ARG A 78 14.10 -11.94 -1.56
C ARG A 78 15.42 -11.65 -2.26
N PHE A 79 15.96 -10.44 -2.08
CA PHE A 79 17.29 -10.09 -2.56
C PHE A 79 18.36 -10.88 -1.79
N SER A 80 18.69 -12.06 -2.30
CA SER A 80 19.73 -12.96 -1.80
C SER A 80 20.06 -14.02 -2.85
N ASP A 81 21.25 -14.63 -2.75
CA ASP A 81 21.65 -15.70 -3.68
C ASP A 81 20.69 -16.88 -3.65
N HIS A 82 20.20 -17.24 -2.46
CA HIS A 82 19.18 -18.28 -2.30
C HIS A 82 17.84 -17.89 -2.94
N GLY A 83 17.40 -16.64 -2.80
CA GLY A 83 16.16 -16.16 -3.41
C GLY A 83 16.21 -16.24 -4.94
N PHE A 84 17.34 -15.84 -5.53
CA PHE A 84 17.57 -15.92 -6.97
C PHE A 84 17.73 -17.35 -7.47
N ARG A 85 18.34 -18.25 -6.69
CA ARG A 85 18.39 -19.68 -7.06
C ARG A 85 17.00 -20.31 -7.14
N ARG A 86 16.13 -20.02 -6.16
CA ARG A 86 14.73 -20.49 -6.20
C ARG A 86 13.95 -19.93 -7.39
N LEU A 87 14.28 -18.71 -7.82
CA LEU A 87 13.70 -18.09 -9.01
C LEU A 87 14.13 -18.85 -10.27
N ASP A 88 15.40 -19.21 -10.37
CA ASP A 88 15.91 -20.03 -11.49
C ASP A 88 15.27 -21.42 -11.49
N GLU A 89 15.19 -22.09 -10.34
CA GLU A 89 14.52 -23.39 -10.21
C GLU A 89 13.05 -23.35 -10.67
N LEU A 90 12.31 -22.28 -10.31
CA LEU A 90 10.92 -22.09 -10.76
C LEU A 90 10.82 -21.99 -12.30
N VAL A 91 11.79 -21.32 -12.93
CA VAL A 91 11.87 -21.17 -14.38
C VAL A 91 12.26 -22.50 -15.04
N ASP A 92 13.27 -23.17 -14.51
CA ASP A 92 13.80 -24.44 -15.04
C ASP A 92 12.77 -25.58 -14.92
N MET A 93 11.97 -25.58 -13.86
CA MET A 93 10.85 -26.52 -13.67
C MET A 93 9.61 -26.18 -14.53
N GLN A 94 9.68 -25.15 -15.37
CA GLN A 94 8.57 -24.67 -16.21
C GLN A 94 7.31 -24.29 -15.39
N LEU A 95 7.47 -23.83 -14.15
CA LEU A 95 6.36 -23.39 -13.30
C LEU A 95 6.08 -21.89 -13.42
N ALA A 96 7.03 -21.17 -14.02
CA ALA A 96 7.00 -19.72 -14.24
C ALA A 96 5.72 -19.20 -14.92
N TYR A 97 5.12 -19.96 -15.85
CA TYR A 97 3.94 -19.50 -16.58
C TYR A 97 2.68 -19.37 -15.71
N TYR A 98 2.65 -19.98 -14.52
CA TYR A 98 1.55 -19.84 -13.57
C TYR A 98 1.63 -18.58 -12.72
N VAL A 99 2.79 -17.91 -12.66
CA VAL A 99 3.02 -16.77 -11.78
C VAL A 99 2.19 -15.58 -12.25
N LYS A 100 1.20 -15.21 -11.42
CA LYS A 100 0.37 -14.01 -11.61
C LYS A 100 0.92 -12.82 -10.82
N ILE A 101 1.60 -13.07 -9.70
CA ILE A 101 2.07 -12.03 -8.78
C ILE A 101 3.51 -12.33 -8.37
N ILE A 102 4.42 -11.40 -8.62
CA ILE A 102 5.76 -11.42 -8.03
C ILE A 102 5.87 -10.37 -6.93
N THR A 103 6.38 -10.76 -5.77
CA THR A 103 6.74 -9.87 -4.68
C THR A 103 8.25 -9.86 -4.54
N TYR A 104 8.87 -8.74 -4.88
CA TYR A 104 10.30 -8.55 -4.75
C TYR A 104 10.59 -7.79 -3.45
N MET A 105 11.20 -8.49 -2.50
CA MET A 105 11.61 -8.00 -1.19
C MET A 105 13.08 -7.63 -1.23
N VAL A 106 13.37 -6.35 -1.00
CA VAL A 106 14.72 -5.79 -1.11
C VAL A 106 15.18 -5.37 0.28
N ARG A 107 16.43 -5.69 0.61
CA ARG A 107 17.09 -5.28 1.87
C ARG A 107 17.80 -3.94 1.70
N PRO A 108 18.08 -3.20 2.79
CA PRO A 108 18.89 -2.01 2.64
C PRO A 108 20.29 -2.40 2.17
N PHE A 109 20.91 -1.55 1.35
CA PHE A 109 22.25 -1.84 0.87
C PHE A 109 23.32 -1.43 1.88
N TYR A 110 24.32 -2.27 2.07
CA TYR A 110 25.53 -1.89 2.80
C TYR A 110 26.31 -0.87 1.96
N GLN A 111 26.40 0.37 2.43
CA GLN A 111 27.14 1.47 1.79
C GLN A 111 28.24 2.02 2.69
N GLY A 112 29.24 2.64 2.07
CA GLY A 112 30.41 3.19 2.77
C GLY A 112 31.55 2.19 2.98
N SER A 113 32.71 2.71 3.35
CA SER A 113 33.93 1.93 3.62
C SER A 113 34.03 1.56 5.09
N GLY A 114 34.49 0.34 5.40
CA GLY A 114 34.80 -0.06 6.78
C GLY A 114 33.88 -1.11 7.38
N TRP A 115 32.90 -1.62 6.62
CA TRP A 115 32.06 -2.75 7.02
C TRP A 115 32.84 -3.95 7.56
N ALA A 116 33.98 -4.29 6.95
CA ALA A 116 34.82 -5.40 7.43
C ALA A 116 35.36 -5.19 8.86
N ARG A 117 35.62 -3.93 9.26
CA ARG A 117 36.05 -3.59 10.62
C ARG A 117 34.84 -3.63 11.56
N THR A 118 33.75 -2.95 11.19
CA THR A 118 32.50 -2.91 11.98
C THR A 118 31.98 -4.31 12.28
N LEU A 119 31.91 -5.18 11.27
CA LEU A 119 31.45 -6.55 11.45
C LEU A 119 32.42 -7.38 12.30
N ARG A 120 33.72 -7.08 12.29
CA ARG A 120 34.70 -7.73 13.17
C ARG A 120 34.48 -7.32 14.63
N THR A 121 34.26 -6.03 14.90
CA THR A 121 33.93 -5.53 16.24
C THR A 121 32.61 -6.11 16.73
N LEU A 122 31.57 -6.12 15.89
CA LEU A 122 30.32 -6.80 16.21
C LEU A 122 30.54 -8.29 16.49
N GLY A 123 31.46 -8.94 15.77
CA GLY A 123 31.79 -10.34 15.96
C GLY A 123 32.39 -10.68 17.32
N SER A 124 32.97 -9.72 18.05
CA SER A 124 33.40 -9.95 19.43
C SER A 124 32.24 -9.95 20.44
N GLU A 125 31.10 -9.33 20.11
CA GLU A 125 29.92 -9.27 20.98
C GLU A 125 28.86 -10.30 20.57
N ASN A 126 28.58 -10.39 19.28
CA ASN A 126 27.59 -11.28 18.70
C ASN A 126 28.11 -11.94 17.40
N PRO A 127 28.78 -13.11 17.51
CA PRO A 127 29.35 -13.80 16.37
C PRO A 127 28.32 -14.21 15.32
N GLU A 128 27.11 -14.62 15.73
CA GLU A 128 26.07 -15.10 14.81
C GLU A 128 25.52 -13.98 13.91
N ILE A 129 25.20 -12.83 14.50
CA ILE A 129 24.71 -11.66 13.77
C ILE A 129 25.82 -11.09 12.87
N SER A 130 27.07 -11.03 13.36
CA SER A 130 28.22 -10.64 12.53
C SER A 130 28.40 -11.54 11.30
N GLN A 131 28.33 -12.86 11.47
CA GLN A 131 28.43 -13.82 10.36
C GLN A 131 27.27 -13.67 9.37
N LEU A 132 26.05 -13.44 9.87
CA LEU A 132 24.88 -13.19 9.04
C LEU A 132 25.07 -11.96 8.15
N HIS A 133 25.46 -10.82 8.70
CA HIS A 133 25.69 -9.60 7.92
C HIS A 133 26.91 -9.71 7.00
N SER A 134 27.97 -10.42 7.43
CA SER A 134 29.13 -10.70 6.57
C SER A 134 28.74 -11.50 5.32
N ARG A 135 27.82 -12.46 5.46
CA ARG A 135 27.24 -13.19 4.32
C ARG A 135 26.37 -12.28 3.47
N ARG A 136 25.44 -11.52 4.07
CA ARG A 136 24.54 -10.60 3.33
C ARG A 136 25.31 -9.56 2.52
N LEU A 137 26.37 -8.97 3.10
CA LEU A 137 27.25 -8.03 2.41
C LEU A 137 27.92 -8.69 1.19
N ARG A 138 28.48 -9.89 1.36
CA ARG A 138 29.12 -10.64 0.27
C ARG A 138 28.13 -10.98 -0.85
N GLU A 139 26.94 -11.45 -0.49
CA GLU A 139 25.87 -11.75 -1.45
C GLU A 139 25.46 -10.48 -2.22
N GLN A 140 25.26 -9.35 -1.52
CA GLN A 140 24.98 -8.07 -2.18
C GLN A 140 26.08 -7.72 -3.17
N THR A 141 27.35 -7.67 -2.72
CA THR A 141 28.49 -7.32 -3.58
C THR A 141 28.54 -8.20 -4.82
N ASN A 142 28.43 -9.52 -4.64
CA ASN A 142 28.43 -10.46 -5.75
C ASN A 142 27.28 -10.19 -6.73
N LEU A 143 26.04 -10.09 -6.23
CA LEU A 143 24.86 -9.86 -7.06
C LEU A 143 24.92 -8.53 -7.82
N THR A 144 25.40 -7.46 -7.17
CA THR A 144 25.43 -6.12 -7.75
C THR A 144 26.58 -5.93 -8.73
N GLU A 145 27.79 -6.41 -8.42
CA GLU A 145 28.97 -6.27 -9.29
C GLU A 145 28.83 -7.13 -10.56
N THR A 146 28.33 -8.35 -10.43
CA THR A 146 28.12 -9.25 -11.58
C THR A 146 26.84 -8.94 -12.37
N ASN A 147 25.95 -8.09 -11.83
CA ASN A 147 24.59 -7.88 -12.35
C ASN A 147 23.79 -9.19 -12.52
N ASN A 148 24.07 -10.18 -11.69
CA ASN A 148 23.38 -11.46 -11.69
C ASN A 148 21.90 -11.31 -11.30
N ASP A 149 21.59 -10.40 -10.37
CA ASP A 149 20.22 -10.07 -9.98
C ASP A 149 19.39 -9.60 -11.19
N ARG A 150 19.92 -8.67 -11.98
CA ARG A 150 19.29 -8.14 -13.20
C ARG A 150 19.07 -9.24 -14.23
N THR A 151 20.11 -10.05 -14.48
CA THR A 151 20.07 -11.10 -15.50
C THR A 151 19.01 -12.16 -15.17
N ARG A 152 18.93 -12.58 -13.91
CA ARG A 152 17.95 -13.56 -13.44
C ARG A 152 16.54 -13.00 -13.40
N LEU A 153 16.36 -11.72 -13.00
CA LEU A 153 15.06 -11.04 -13.10
C LEU A 153 14.55 -10.99 -14.54
N ARG A 154 15.39 -10.59 -15.50
CA ARG A 154 15.03 -10.55 -16.93
C ARG A 154 14.56 -11.91 -17.43
N ARG A 155 15.34 -12.96 -17.13
CA ARG A 155 15.02 -14.35 -17.51
C ARG A 155 13.67 -14.80 -16.94
N ALA A 156 13.45 -14.56 -15.65
CA ALA A 156 12.24 -15.01 -14.98
C ALA A 156 10.99 -14.25 -15.43
N ILE A 157 11.02 -12.92 -15.46
CA ILE A 157 9.86 -12.10 -15.86
C ILE A 157 9.48 -12.36 -17.32
N SER A 158 10.46 -12.59 -18.20
CA SER A 158 10.18 -13.02 -19.58
C SER A 158 9.45 -14.36 -19.67
N SER A 159 9.57 -15.21 -18.65
CA SER A 159 8.92 -16.52 -18.56
C SER A 159 7.55 -16.47 -17.84
N PHE A 160 7.21 -15.34 -17.19
CA PHE A 160 5.95 -15.17 -16.47
C PHE A 160 4.82 -14.70 -17.39
N SER A 161 4.36 -15.55 -18.29
CA SER A 161 3.33 -15.18 -19.29
C SER A 161 1.97 -14.77 -18.71
N ALA A 162 1.67 -15.17 -17.48
CA ALA A 162 0.42 -14.82 -16.77
C ALA A 162 0.60 -13.67 -15.76
N LEU A 163 1.73 -12.96 -15.78
CA LEU A 163 2.02 -11.92 -14.80
C LEU A 163 0.99 -10.79 -14.87
N GLN A 164 0.42 -10.45 -13.72
CA GLN A 164 -0.58 -9.39 -13.56
C GLN A 164 -0.15 -8.34 -12.55
N GLU A 165 0.72 -8.67 -11.60
CA GLU A 165 1.07 -7.77 -10.50
C GLU A 165 2.54 -7.92 -10.07
N ILE A 166 3.18 -6.78 -9.86
CA ILE A 166 4.54 -6.67 -9.34
C ILE A 166 4.47 -5.86 -8.06
N LYS A 167 4.96 -6.43 -6.96
CA LYS A 167 5.11 -5.75 -5.68
C LYS A 167 6.58 -5.54 -5.37
N LEU A 168 6.95 -4.33 -4.99
CA LEU A 168 8.28 -4.01 -4.47
C LEU A 168 8.16 -3.65 -3.00
N LEU A 169 8.73 -4.47 -2.12
CA LEU A 169 8.66 -4.30 -0.67
C LEU A 169 10.07 -4.14 -0.09
N ARG A 170 10.20 -3.31 0.94
CA ARG A 170 11.38 -3.30 1.80
C ARG A 170 11.36 -4.51 2.73
N LEU A 171 12.54 -5.00 3.08
CA LEU A 171 12.76 -6.08 4.02
C LEU A 171 13.82 -5.65 5.03
N GLN A 172 13.39 -5.34 6.25
CA GLN A 172 14.22 -5.11 7.41
C GLN A 172 13.82 -6.15 8.46
N ASP A 173 14.78 -6.85 9.04
CA ASP A 173 14.53 -7.79 10.15
C ASP A 173 15.28 -7.39 11.41
N GLU A 174 15.01 -8.10 12.51
CA GLU A 174 15.58 -7.83 13.84
C GLU A 174 17.12 -7.76 13.83
N ALA A 175 17.79 -8.53 12.95
CA ALA A 175 19.23 -8.46 12.80
C ALA A 175 19.68 -7.13 12.17
N ASP A 176 18.93 -6.63 11.19
CA ASP A 176 19.21 -5.32 10.58
C ASP A 176 19.03 -4.18 11.63
N GLU A 177 17.98 -4.22 12.46
CA GLU A 177 17.79 -3.25 13.56
C GLU A 177 18.94 -3.29 14.57
N TYR A 178 19.33 -4.49 15.00
CA TYR A 178 20.43 -4.67 15.95
C TYR A 178 21.74 -4.06 15.43
N LEU A 179 22.03 -4.24 14.13
CA LEU A 179 23.23 -3.65 13.53
C LEU A 179 23.13 -2.12 13.40
N ILE A 180 21.94 -1.57 13.14
CA ILE A 180 21.72 -0.11 13.11
C ILE A 180 22.03 0.49 14.48
N ASP A 181 21.50 -0.12 15.55
CA ASP A 181 21.72 0.36 16.92
C ASP A 181 23.18 0.19 17.32
N PHE A 182 23.81 -0.94 16.98
CA PHE A 182 25.23 -1.15 17.19
C PHE A 182 26.11 -0.07 16.55
N ILE A 183 25.83 0.30 15.29
CA ILE A 183 26.56 1.37 14.57
C ILE A 183 26.38 2.72 15.27
N ARG A 184 25.17 3.00 15.75
CA ARG A 184 24.80 4.23 16.45
C ARG A 184 25.54 4.35 17.77
N ASP A 185 25.49 3.30 18.59
CA ASP A 185 26.09 3.27 19.93
C ASP A 185 27.61 3.41 19.90
N HIS A 186 28.24 2.82 18.88
CA HIS A 186 29.69 2.88 18.70
C HIS A 186 30.16 4.09 17.89
N SER A 187 29.26 5.01 17.52
CA SER A 187 29.55 6.20 16.70
C SER A 187 30.31 5.87 15.40
N LEU A 188 30.08 4.68 14.83
CA LEU A 188 30.82 4.17 13.67
C LEU A 188 30.36 4.81 12.33
N GLY A 189 29.40 5.75 12.39
CA GLY A 189 28.79 6.43 11.25
C GLY A 189 28.83 7.97 11.30
N THR A 190 29.47 8.61 12.28
CA THR A 190 29.42 10.08 12.48
C THR A 190 30.68 10.85 12.05
N GLY A 191 31.56 10.23 11.25
CA GLY A 191 32.70 10.94 10.65
C GLY A 191 32.23 12.08 9.73
N THR A 192 32.80 13.27 9.91
CA THR A 192 32.48 14.55 9.23
C THR A 192 32.63 14.57 7.69
N SER A 193 32.81 13.42 7.05
CA SER A 193 32.87 13.27 5.59
C SER A 193 31.78 12.30 5.12
N THR A 194 30.81 12.85 4.40
CA THR A 194 29.61 12.19 3.87
C THR A 194 29.90 11.03 2.89
N ALA A 195 31.13 10.89 2.40
CA ALA A 195 31.53 9.87 1.44
C ALA A 195 32.04 8.55 2.07
N THR A 196 32.34 8.52 3.38
CA THR A 196 33.00 7.38 4.04
C THR A 196 32.23 6.79 5.22
N SER A 197 31.07 7.35 5.55
CA SER A 197 30.23 6.82 6.64
C SER A 197 29.56 5.50 6.26
N ILE A 198 29.70 4.51 7.14
CA ILE A 198 29.06 3.20 7.03
C ILE A 198 27.57 3.37 7.32
N ARG A 199 26.71 2.99 6.37
CA ARG A 199 25.27 3.09 6.54
C ARG A 199 24.50 2.06 5.74
N PHE A 200 23.31 1.74 6.24
CA PHE A 200 22.29 1.11 5.42
C PHE A 200 21.62 2.14 4.51
N ASP A 201 21.55 1.79 3.22
CA ASP A 201 21.05 2.68 2.18
C ASP A 201 19.86 2.04 1.46
N TRP A 202 18.68 2.54 1.80
CA TRP A 202 17.41 2.17 1.18
C TRP A 202 17.22 2.77 -0.22
N GLU A 203 17.79 3.95 -0.46
CA GLU A 203 17.66 4.66 -1.74
C GLU A 203 18.33 3.86 -2.84
N THR A 204 19.61 3.49 -2.64
CA THR A 204 20.35 2.72 -3.64
C THR A 204 19.69 1.37 -3.91
N ALA A 205 19.22 0.70 -2.85
CA ALA A 205 18.55 -0.60 -2.97
C ALA A 205 17.23 -0.50 -3.76
N CYS A 206 16.40 0.48 -3.43
CA CYS A 206 15.11 0.71 -4.09
C CYS A 206 15.30 1.13 -5.55
N SER A 207 16.22 2.06 -5.82
CA SER A 207 16.56 2.51 -7.17
C SER A 207 17.00 1.35 -8.08
N ARG A 208 17.91 0.51 -7.60
CA ARG A 208 18.36 -0.68 -8.35
C ARG A 208 17.22 -1.64 -8.62
N ALA A 209 16.34 -1.86 -7.63
CA ALA A 209 15.22 -2.76 -7.76
C ALA A 209 14.17 -2.26 -8.78
N VAL A 210 13.78 -0.99 -8.69
CA VAL A 210 12.87 -0.35 -9.66
C VAL A 210 13.46 -0.41 -11.07
N THR A 211 14.76 -0.09 -11.21
CA THR A 211 15.46 -0.14 -12.50
C THR A 211 15.46 -1.55 -13.08
N ASN A 212 15.86 -2.55 -12.30
CA ASN A 212 15.94 -3.93 -12.77
C ASN A 212 14.56 -4.52 -13.09
N LEU A 213 13.53 -4.22 -12.30
CA LEU A 213 12.15 -4.60 -12.59
C LEU A 213 11.64 -3.94 -13.88
N SER A 214 11.94 -2.65 -14.07
CA SER A 214 11.53 -1.91 -15.27
C SER A 214 12.16 -2.49 -16.52
N ILE A 215 13.48 -2.74 -16.49
CA ILE A 215 14.20 -3.40 -17.58
C ILE A 215 13.55 -4.76 -17.90
N ALA A 216 13.42 -5.62 -16.88
CA ALA A 216 12.86 -6.96 -17.07
C ALA A 216 11.42 -6.95 -17.59
N LEU A 217 10.58 -5.99 -17.15
CA LEU A 217 9.23 -5.84 -17.66
C LEU A 217 9.21 -5.38 -19.12
N LEU A 218 10.09 -4.45 -19.51
CA LEU A 218 10.20 -3.96 -20.89
C LEU A 218 10.68 -5.03 -21.87
N ASP A 219 11.56 -5.94 -21.44
CA ASP A 219 12.00 -7.06 -22.28
C ASP A 219 10.92 -8.16 -22.40
N SER A 220 9.97 -8.20 -21.46
CA SER A 220 8.90 -9.19 -21.46
C SER A 220 7.76 -8.81 -22.40
N LYS A 221 6.89 -9.78 -22.70
CA LYS A 221 5.61 -9.55 -23.40
C LYS A 221 4.48 -9.12 -22.46
N CYS A 222 4.76 -8.99 -21.17
CA CYS A 222 3.72 -8.73 -20.17
C CYS A 222 3.21 -7.30 -20.28
N SER A 223 1.89 -7.18 -20.32
CA SER A 223 1.15 -5.92 -20.31
C SER A 223 0.07 -5.98 -19.23
N SER A 224 -0.62 -4.87 -19.01
CA SER A 224 -1.72 -4.79 -18.06
C SER A 224 -1.31 -5.07 -16.61
N ILE A 225 -0.11 -4.62 -16.23
CA ILE A 225 0.49 -4.86 -14.92
C ILE A 225 -0.05 -3.90 -13.86
N ARG A 226 -0.33 -4.44 -12.68
CA ARG A 226 -0.51 -3.68 -11.45
C ARG A 226 0.83 -3.56 -10.73
N PHE A 227 1.28 -2.33 -10.49
CA PHE A 227 2.49 -2.10 -9.71
C PHE A 227 2.11 -1.62 -8.30
N THR A 228 2.73 -2.20 -7.28
CA THR A 228 2.57 -1.80 -5.88
C THR A 228 3.92 -1.59 -5.21
N GLY A 229 4.14 -0.40 -4.67
CA GLY A 229 5.34 -0.03 -3.91
C GLY A 229 4.95 0.80 -2.69
N PRO A 230 4.70 0.18 -1.52
CA PRO A 230 4.20 0.90 -0.35
C PRO A 230 5.29 1.72 0.39
N GLN A 231 6.56 1.57 0.01
CA GLN A 231 7.68 2.23 0.67
C GLN A 231 8.78 2.58 -0.36
N ILE A 232 8.42 3.37 -1.37
CA ILE A 232 9.35 3.88 -2.37
C ILE A 232 10.14 5.05 -1.79
N SER A 233 11.44 5.12 -2.05
CA SER A 233 12.23 6.32 -1.72
C SER A 233 11.98 7.39 -2.79
N PRO A 234 11.65 8.64 -2.40
CA PRO A 234 11.54 9.75 -3.34
C PRO A 234 12.82 9.95 -4.16
N GLU A 235 13.98 9.83 -3.54
CA GLU A 235 15.30 10.02 -4.14
C GLU A 235 15.59 8.90 -5.16
N ALA A 236 15.15 7.67 -4.89
CA ALA A 236 15.21 6.60 -5.89
C ALA A 236 14.43 6.95 -7.18
N THR A 237 13.43 7.83 -7.07
CA THR A 237 12.64 8.33 -8.21
C THR A 237 13.37 9.43 -8.99
N LEU A 238 14.33 10.14 -8.38
CA LEU A 238 15.20 11.09 -9.10
C LEU A 238 16.04 10.40 -10.17
N GLN A 239 16.33 9.11 -10.04
CA GLN A 239 17.01 8.35 -11.09
C GLN A 239 16.16 8.25 -12.37
N LEU A 240 14.84 8.43 -12.29
CA LEU A 240 13.97 8.50 -13.46
C LEU A 240 14.22 9.77 -14.30
N LEU A 241 14.80 10.84 -13.74
CA LEU A 241 15.22 12.02 -14.54
C LEU A 241 16.26 11.64 -15.59
N ARG A 242 17.05 10.60 -15.32
CA ARG A 242 18.07 10.07 -16.23
C ARG A 242 17.50 9.01 -17.18
N ALA A 243 16.28 8.54 -16.96
CA ALA A 243 15.67 7.52 -17.80
C ALA A 243 15.27 8.12 -19.16
N PRO A 244 15.57 7.46 -20.29
CA PRO A 244 15.10 7.90 -21.60
C PRO A 244 13.58 8.00 -21.64
N SER A 245 13.05 9.05 -22.28
CA SER A 245 11.60 9.27 -22.38
C SER A 245 10.86 8.10 -23.03
N THR A 246 11.49 7.41 -23.97
CA THR A 246 10.95 6.20 -24.61
C THR A 246 10.75 5.06 -23.61
N THR A 247 11.68 4.89 -22.66
CA THR A 247 11.61 3.88 -21.59
C THR A 247 10.45 4.18 -20.64
N LEU A 248 10.32 5.43 -20.19
CA LEU A 248 9.22 5.85 -19.31
C LEU A 248 7.87 5.67 -19.99
N ALA A 249 7.77 6.04 -21.27
CA ALA A 249 6.54 5.89 -22.03
C ALA A 249 6.16 4.41 -22.24
N ALA A 250 7.13 3.57 -22.59
CA ALA A 250 6.91 2.14 -22.75
C ALA A 250 6.50 1.47 -21.43
N MET A 251 7.06 1.92 -20.30
CA MET A 251 6.67 1.46 -18.97
C MET A 251 5.23 1.86 -18.64
N GLY A 252 4.89 3.16 -18.78
CA GLY A 252 3.55 3.67 -18.52
C GLY A 252 2.49 2.91 -19.32
N GLY A 253 2.74 2.64 -20.59
CA GLY A 253 1.82 1.90 -21.46
C GLY A 253 1.51 0.46 -21.01
N ARG A 254 2.38 -0.15 -20.20
CA ARG A 254 2.19 -1.52 -19.68
C ARG A 254 1.36 -1.58 -18.40
N LEU A 255 1.13 -0.46 -17.72
CA LEU A 255 0.44 -0.48 -16.42
C LEU A 255 -1.07 -0.30 -16.53
N THR A 256 -1.79 -1.03 -15.69
CA THR A 256 -3.23 -0.84 -15.41
C THR A 256 -3.49 -0.32 -14.00
N SER A 257 -2.52 -0.46 -13.09
CA SER A 257 -2.62 0.09 -11.75
C SER A 257 -1.27 0.58 -11.29
N LEU A 258 -1.25 1.73 -10.62
CA LEU A 258 -0.11 2.29 -9.94
C LEU A 258 -0.50 2.55 -8.49
N ASP A 259 0.13 1.87 -7.55
CA ASP A 259 -0.08 2.04 -6.11
C ASP A 259 1.29 2.29 -5.48
N ILE A 260 1.60 3.56 -5.19
CA ILE A 260 2.90 3.97 -4.67
C ILE A 260 2.70 4.83 -3.44
N ASN A 261 3.43 4.48 -2.39
CA ASN A 261 3.65 5.32 -1.23
C ASN A 261 5.13 5.67 -1.12
N PHE A 262 5.39 6.96 -1.09
CA PHE A 262 6.71 7.54 -0.89
C PHE A 262 6.97 7.68 0.60
N HIS A 263 8.10 7.17 1.07
CA HIS A 263 8.48 7.24 2.47
C HIS A 263 9.73 8.11 2.62
N SER A 264 9.59 9.22 3.35
CA SER A 264 10.69 10.12 3.70
C SER A 264 10.54 10.65 5.12
N THR A 265 11.67 10.87 5.78
CA THR A 265 11.75 11.49 7.10
C THR A 265 11.92 13.01 7.02
N THR A 266 11.99 13.57 5.81
CA THR A 266 12.22 15.00 5.54
C THR A 266 11.17 15.52 4.57
N ASP A 267 11.05 16.85 4.47
CA ASP A 267 10.20 17.46 3.46
C ASP A 267 10.79 17.21 2.06
N ILE A 268 9.97 16.61 1.20
CA ILE A 268 10.32 16.21 -0.17
C ILE A 268 9.58 17.02 -1.23
N THR A 269 8.92 18.12 -0.83
CA THR A 269 8.15 18.98 -1.74
C THR A 269 8.99 19.45 -2.92
N ALA A 270 10.19 19.98 -2.68
CA ALA A 270 11.11 20.41 -3.73
C ALA A 270 11.54 19.23 -4.63
N THR A 271 11.92 18.10 -4.02
CA THR A 271 12.30 16.88 -4.74
C THR A 271 11.20 16.39 -5.68
N MET A 272 9.95 16.41 -5.22
CA MET A 272 8.79 16.00 -6.01
C MET A 272 8.44 17.02 -7.10
N ALA A 273 8.65 18.32 -6.86
CA ALA A 273 8.51 19.36 -7.87
C ALA A 273 9.51 19.15 -9.03
N ASP A 274 10.76 18.81 -8.73
CA ASP A 274 11.79 18.53 -9.74
C ASP A 274 11.45 17.33 -10.63
N LEU A 275 10.62 16.41 -10.12
CA LEU A 275 10.13 15.24 -10.86
C LEU A 275 8.94 15.52 -11.78
N SER A 276 8.41 16.75 -11.80
CA SER A 276 7.18 17.08 -12.52
C SER A 276 7.19 16.63 -13.98
N GLU A 277 8.24 16.93 -14.73
CA GLU A 277 8.38 16.57 -16.15
C GLU A 277 8.48 15.05 -16.36
N VAL A 278 9.06 14.30 -15.42
CA VAL A 278 9.12 12.83 -15.46
C VAL A 278 7.71 12.26 -15.33
N PHE A 279 6.94 12.75 -14.36
CA PHE A 279 5.56 12.35 -14.17
C PHE A 279 4.69 12.70 -15.38
N HIS A 280 4.89 13.87 -15.98
CA HIS A 280 4.21 14.25 -17.23
C HIS A 280 4.40 13.18 -18.31
N ARG A 281 5.67 12.88 -18.64
CA ARG A 281 6.02 11.91 -19.69
C ARG A 281 5.46 10.52 -19.40
N PHE A 282 5.59 10.08 -18.15
CA PHE A 282 5.08 8.78 -17.72
C PHE A 282 3.55 8.70 -17.83
N PHE A 283 2.83 9.67 -17.28
CA PHE A 283 1.38 9.64 -17.22
C PHE A 283 0.69 9.89 -18.56
N VAL A 284 1.29 10.68 -19.45
CA VAL A 284 0.81 10.84 -20.84
C VAL A 284 0.79 9.49 -21.57
N ALA A 285 1.77 8.64 -21.29
CA ALA A 285 1.85 7.30 -21.88
C ALA A 285 1.00 6.26 -21.15
N ALA A 286 0.74 6.44 -19.85
CA ALA A 286 -0.02 5.51 -19.01
C ALA A 286 -1.55 5.56 -19.23
N LYS A 287 -1.98 5.42 -20.48
CA LYS A 287 -3.39 5.57 -20.92
C LYS A 287 -4.31 4.45 -20.44
N ASN A 288 -3.74 3.32 -20.01
CA ASN A 288 -4.46 2.11 -19.61
C ASN A 288 -4.73 2.04 -18.10
N LEU A 289 -4.39 3.08 -17.34
CA LEU A 289 -4.57 3.11 -15.88
C LEU A 289 -6.06 3.03 -15.52
N ILE A 290 -6.38 2.06 -14.67
CA ILE A 290 -7.70 1.80 -14.07
C ILE A 290 -7.70 2.25 -12.62
N ALA A 291 -6.55 2.15 -11.93
CA ALA A 291 -6.39 2.56 -10.55
C ALA A 291 -5.09 3.34 -10.35
N ILE A 292 -5.16 4.45 -9.62
CA ILE A 292 -4.02 5.26 -9.23
C ILE A 292 -4.11 5.51 -7.73
N HIS A 293 -3.05 5.20 -7.00
CA HIS A 293 -2.80 5.64 -5.64
C HIS A 293 -1.38 6.23 -5.58
N ILE A 294 -1.29 7.48 -5.15
CA ILE A 294 -0.03 8.16 -4.85
C ILE A 294 -0.14 8.71 -3.45
N GLY A 295 0.75 8.26 -2.57
CA GLY A 295 0.78 8.71 -1.18
C GLY A 295 2.16 9.12 -0.72
N PHE A 296 2.18 9.99 0.29
CA PHE A 296 3.37 10.40 1.01
C PHE A 296 3.21 10.02 2.48
N LEU A 297 3.99 9.04 2.91
CA LEU A 297 4.06 8.56 4.28
C LEU A 297 5.21 9.31 4.96
N GLY A 298 4.88 10.43 5.60
CA GLY A 298 5.83 11.28 6.30
C GLY A 298 5.13 12.10 7.39
N LYS A 299 5.90 12.59 8.36
CA LYS A 299 5.37 13.46 9.44
C LYS A 299 4.86 14.79 8.89
N THR A 300 5.32 15.20 7.70
CA THR A 300 4.95 16.44 7.02
C THR A 300 4.18 16.13 5.73
N PRO A 301 2.90 16.57 5.62
CA PRO A 301 2.14 16.44 4.38
C PRO A 301 2.81 17.19 3.23
N LEU A 302 2.73 16.66 2.01
CA LEU A 302 3.33 17.26 0.83
C LEU A 302 2.59 18.56 0.46
N ASP A 303 3.30 19.68 0.32
CA ASP A 303 2.71 20.96 -0.08
C ASP A 303 3.02 21.26 -1.55
N LEU A 304 2.48 20.43 -2.44
CA LEU A 304 2.72 20.49 -3.88
C LEU A 304 1.40 20.47 -4.64
N ASP A 305 1.25 21.34 -5.64
CA ASP A 305 0.03 21.34 -6.46
C ASP A 305 -0.14 20.02 -7.21
N LEU A 306 -1.38 19.49 -7.22
CA LEU A 306 -1.69 18.20 -7.85
C LEU A 306 -1.25 18.15 -9.32
N GLU A 307 -1.34 19.28 -10.01
CA GLU A 307 -1.06 19.35 -11.44
C GLU A 307 0.42 19.28 -11.79
N LEU A 308 1.31 19.53 -10.82
CA LEU A 308 2.74 19.25 -11.00
C LEU A 308 3.02 17.75 -11.13
N LEU A 309 2.12 16.88 -10.66
CA LEU A 309 2.23 15.43 -10.85
C LEU A 309 1.23 14.88 -11.87
N PHE A 310 -0.01 15.36 -11.88
CA PHE A 310 -1.07 14.80 -12.72
C PHE A 310 -1.26 15.52 -14.06
N HIS A 311 -0.69 16.72 -14.25
CA HIS A 311 -0.56 17.42 -15.53
C HIS A 311 -1.84 17.59 -16.35
N HIS A 312 -2.97 17.83 -15.70
CA HIS A 312 -4.27 17.94 -16.36
C HIS A 312 -4.70 16.69 -17.16
N ILE A 313 -4.05 15.55 -16.94
CA ILE A 313 -4.24 14.35 -17.75
C ILE A 313 -5.56 13.67 -17.40
N ARG A 314 -6.36 13.37 -18.44
CA ARG A 314 -7.61 12.60 -18.30
C ARG A 314 -7.41 11.15 -18.73
N TRP A 315 -7.29 10.23 -17.78
CA TRP A 315 -7.29 8.78 -18.03
C TRP A 315 -8.71 8.25 -18.23
N LYS A 316 -9.06 7.88 -19.47
CA LYS A 316 -10.42 7.42 -19.85
C LYS A 316 -10.87 6.13 -19.16
N THR A 317 -9.94 5.31 -18.68
CA THR A 317 -10.22 4.02 -18.03
C THR A 317 -10.19 4.08 -16.50
N LEU A 318 -9.85 5.24 -15.92
CA LEU A 318 -9.62 5.38 -14.48
C LEU A 318 -10.93 5.22 -13.70
N ARG A 319 -10.98 4.20 -12.85
CA ARG A 319 -12.11 3.89 -11.99
C ARG A 319 -11.81 4.12 -10.51
N LYS A 320 -10.53 4.09 -10.12
CA LYS A 320 -10.10 4.30 -8.74
C LYS A 320 -9.00 5.34 -8.67
N LEU A 321 -9.17 6.34 -7.83
CA LEU A 321 -8.18 7.40 -7.62
C LEU A 321 -8.02 7.64 -6.12
N SER A 322 -6.78 7.64 -5.66
CA SER A 322 -6.45 7.91 -4.29
C SER A 322 -5.22 8.80 -4.21
N VAL A 323 -5.30 9.82 -3.36
CA VAL A 323 -4.15 10.63 -2.97
C VAL A 323 -4.00 10.57 -1.45
N GLN A 324 -2.76 10.58 -0.99
CA GLN A 324 -2.47 10.50 0.44
C GLN A 324 -1.34 11.44 0.89
N GLY A 325 -1.52 12.07 2.05
CA GLY A 325 -0.47 12.84 2.73
C GLY A 325 -0.17 14.17 2.05
N TRP A 326 -1.17 15.02 1.86
CA TRP A 326 -1.09 16.20 0.99
C TRP A 326 -1.74 17.45 1.60
N ARG A 327 -1.18 18.63 1.34
CA ARG A 327 -1.85 19.92 1.50
C ARG A 327 -2.43 20.36 0.15
N LEU A 328 -3.73 20.57 0.07
CA LEU A 328 -4.44 20.88 -1.18
C LEU A 328 -5.46 21.99 -0.98
N SER A 329 -5.69 22.79 -2.01
CA SER A 329 -6.88 23.67 -2.06
C SER A 329 -8.13 22.87 -2.42
N ALA A 330 -9.31 23.40 -2.06
CA ALA A 330 -10.59 22.81 -2.44
C ALA A 330 -10.72 22.70 -3.98
N ASP A 331 -10.28 23.74 -4.70
CA ASP A 331 -10.35 23.80 -6.16
C ASP A 331 -9.54 22.69 -6.84
N GLU A 332 -8.37 22.34 -6.30
CA GLU A 332 -7.55 21.24 -6.85
C GLU A 332 -8.27 19.89 -6.73
N ILE A 333 -8.87 19.60 -5.56
CA ILE A 333 -9.62 18.36 -5.34
C ILE A 333 -10.85 18.31 -6.26
N ILE A 334 -11.58 19.43 -6.35
CA ILE A 334 -12.75 19.59 -7.21
C ILE A 334 -12.39 19.40 -8.68
N ALA A 335 -11.32 20.05 -9.16
CA ALA A 335 -10.86 19.95 -10.54
C ALA A 335 -10.43 18.52 -10.89
N LEU A 336 -9.75 17.83 -9.96
CA LEU A 336 -9.36 16.44 -10.11
C LEU A 336 -10.60 15.52 -10.20
N ALA A 337 -11.58 15.70 -9.31
CA ALA A 337 -12.82 14.93 -9.33
C ALA A 337 -13.61 15.15 -10.64
N ARG A 338 -13.86 16.41 -11.01
CA ARG A 338 -14.58 16.78 -12.24
C ARG A 338 -13.95 16.21 -13.50
N ARG A 339 -12.61 16.20 -13.58
CA ARG A 339 -11.87 15.64 -14.73
C ARG A 339 -12.21 14.16 -14.98
N HIS A 340 -12.50 13.41 -13.93
CA HIS A 340 -12.74 11.97 -13.97
C HIS A 340 -14.18 11.56 -13.63
N SER A 341 -15.09 12.52 -13.42
CA SER A 341 -16.48 12.28 -13.01
C SER A 341 -17.23 11.25 -13.85
N PRO A 342 -17.03 11.12 -15.19
CA PRO A 342 -17.84 10.20 -15.99
C PRO A 342 -17.53 8.72 -15.76
N GLN A 343 -16.41 8.37 -15.14
CA GLN A 343 -16.01 6.96 -14.98
C GLN A 343 -15.43 6.60 -13.60
N LEU A 344 -15.10 7.59 -12.76
CA LEU A 344 -14.53 7.36 -11.43
C LEU A 344 -15.58 6.78 -10.49
N ARG A 345 -15.25 5.65 -9.86
CA ARG A 345 -16.15 4.89 -8.96
C ARG A 345 -15.67 4.83 -7.53
N ASP A 346 -14.36 4.90 -7.30
CA ASP A 346 -13.74 4.85 -5.97
C ASP A 346 -12.79 6.06 -5.86
N PHE A 347 -13.11 7.00 -4.98
CA PHE A 347 -12.28 8.17 -4.71
C PHE A 347 -11.86 8.19 -3.24
N ARG A 348 -10.56 8.36 -2.98
CA ARG A 348 -10.02 8.30 -1.62
C ARG A 348 -9.07 9.45 -1.33
N LEU A 349 -9.35 10.15 -0.25
CA LEU A 349 -8.55 11.25 0.29
C LEU A 349 -8.10 10.82 1.69
N LEU A 350 -6.81 10.56 1.84
CA LEU A 350 -6.22 10.03 3.07
C LEU A 350 -5.15 10.99 3.59
N GLY A 351 -5.23 11.51 4.81
CA GLY A 351 -4.23 12.48 5.28
C GLY A 351 -4.17 13.72 4.40
N VAL A 352 -5.33 14.27 4.01
CA VAL A 352 -5.42 15.45 3.14
C VAL A 352 -5.82 16.67 3.97
N TYR A 353 -5.05 17.74 3.86
CA TYR A 353 -5.18 18.94 4.67
C TYR A 353 -5.53 20.13 3.77
N LEU A 354 -6.69 20.75 4.00
CA LEU A 354 -7.16 21.83 3.14
C LEU A 354 -6.38 23.12 3.39
N ARG A 355 -5.84 23.73 2.33
CA ARG A 355 -5.20 25.05 2.37
C ARG A 355 -6.25 26.16 2.66
N PRO A 356 -5.83 27.33 3.18
CA PRO A 356 -6.74 28.46 3.38
C PRO A 356 -7.46 28.86 2.09
N GLY A 357 -8.71 29.30 2.21
CA GLY A 357 -9.50 29.83 1.08
C GLY A 357 -10.59 28.90 0.55
N GLY A 358 -10.79 27.72 1.13
CA GLY A 358 -11.92 26.84 0.83
C GLY A 358 -12.40 26.09 2.07
N GLN A 359 -13.48 25.31 1.92
CA GLN A 359 -14.00 24.44 2.97
C GLN A 359 -14.25 23.02 2.45
N TRP A 360 -14.22 22.03 3.34
CA TRP A 360 -14.52 20.64 2.98
C TRP A 360 -15.96 20.49 2.47
N ARG A 361 -16.92 21.25 2.99
CA ARG A 361 -18.30 21.27 2.51
C ARG A 361 -18.39 21.59 1.01
N ASP A 362 -17.53 22.48 0.51
CA ASP A 362 -17.52 22.88 -0.91
C ASP A 362 -17.10 21.69 -1.79
N VAL A 363 -16.08 20.96 -1.35
CA VAL A 363 -15.63 19.72 -2.00
C VAL A 363 -16.73 18.67 -1.97
N LEU A 364 -17.36 18.45 -0.81
CA LEU A 364 -18.39 17.43 -0.64
C LEU A 364 -19.64 17.70 -1.49
N VAL A 365 -20.07 18.96 -1.60
CA VAL A 365 -21.20 19.36 -2.46
C VAL A 365 -20.91 18.98 -3.91
N VAL A 366 -19.74 19.34 -4.43
CA VAL A 366 -19.35 18.98 -5.80
C VAL A 366 -19.29 17.47 -6.00
N LEU A 367 -18.71 16.72 -5.05
CA LEU A 367 -18.67 15.26 -5.13
C LEU A 367 -20.08 14.66 -5.17
N ARG A 368 -21.01 15.20 -4.38
CA ARG A 368 -22.41 14.72 -4.33
C ARG A 368 -23.18 15.03 -5.61
N GLU A 369 -23.01 16.25 -6.15
CA GLU A 369 -23.82 16.74 -7.27
C GLU A 369 -23.30 16.28 -8.63
N GLU A 370 -21.98 16.16 -8.79
CA GLU A 370 -21.36 15.98 -10.11
C GLU A 370 -20.78 14.59 -10.36
N MET A 371 -20.52 13.78 -9.31
CA MET A 371 -19.89 12.46 -9.45
C MET A 371 -20.90 11.32 -9.57
N GLU A 372 -21.66 11.28 -10.66
CA GLU A 372 -22.77 10.34 -10.88
C GLU A 372 -22.43 8.84 -10.76
N GLN A 373 -21.17 8.48 -11.01
CA GLN A 373 -20.69 7.09 -10.99
C GLN A 373 -19.96 6.71 -9.70
N LEU A 374 -19.87 7.62 -8.72
CA LEU A 374 -19.12 7.39 -7.48
C LEU A 374 -19.85 6.37 -6.61
N GLU A 375 -19.28 5.16 -6.52
CA GLU A 375 -19.81 4.06 -5.72
C GLU A 375 -19.20 4.07 -4.30
N ARG A 376 -18.00 4.64 -4.15
CA ARG A 376 -17.25 4.68 -2.90
C ARG A 376 -16.46 5.97 -2.75
N LEU A 377 -16.65 6.64 -1.63
CA LEU A 377 -15.81 7.72 -1.13
C LEU A 377 -15.13 7.24 0.15
N VAL A 378 -13.83 7.52 0.31
CA VAL A 378 -13.12 7.30 1.57
C VAL A 378 -12.41 8.58 1.98
N LEU A 379 -12.79 9.10 3.13
CA LEU A 379 -12.18 10.24 3.81
C LEU A 379 -11.56 9.71 5.09
N LYS A 380 -10.23 9.79 5.20
CA LYS A 380 -9.52 9.35 6.39
C LYS A 380 -8.46 10.38 6.74
N ASP A 381 -8.37 10.72 8.02
CA ASP A 381 -7.33 11.62 8.54
C ASP A 381 -7.29 12.96 7.75
N ILE A 382 -8.44 13.43 7.26
CA ILE A 382 -8.58 14.72 6.59
C ILE A 382 -8.75 15.85 7.60
N ASP A 383 -8.24 17.03 7.31
CA ASP A 383 -8.40 18.20 8.18
C ASP A 383 -8.12 19.52 7.43
N TYR A 384 -7.98 20.63 8.16
CA TYR A 384 -7.48 21.91 7.66
C TYR A 384 -5.99 22.07 7.96
N ALA A 385 -5.23 22.62 7.00
CA ALA A 385 -3.78 22.80 7.14
C ALA A 385 -3.41 23.67 8.36
N ALA A 386 -4.17 24.75 8.61
CA ALA A 386 -3.94 25.63 9.76
C ALA A 386 -4.11 24.91 11.11
N HIS A 387 -5.10 24.02 11.23
CA HIS A 387 -5.30 23.22 12.43
C HIS A 387 -4.18 22.19 12.59
N PHE A 388 -3.83 21.47 11.51
CA PHE A 388 -2.71 20.53 11.53
C PHE A 388 -1.41 21.18 12.01
N ASP A 389 -1.08 22.36 11.48
CA ASP A 389 0.13 23.10 11.86
C ASP A 389 0.09 23.54 13.34
N SER A 390 -1.07 23.96 13.84
CA SER A 390 -1.24 24.35 15.25
C SER A 390 -1.02 23.17 16.21
N VAL A 391 -1.49 21.97 15.85
CA VAL A 391 -1.35 20.76 16.67
C VAL A 391 0.05 20.18 16.57
N ALA A 392 0.65 20.20 15.38
CA ALA A 392 2.01 19.72 15.15
C ALA A 392 3.05 20.52 15.97
N VAL A 393 2.88 21.85 16.02
CA VAL A 393 3.73 22.74 16.83
C VAL A 393 3.51 22.52 18.34
N SER A 394 2.29 22.20 18.76
CA SER A 394 1.94 22.07 20.18
C SER A 394 2.34 20.72 20.81
N ASN A 395 2.36 19.64 20.03
CA ASN A 395 2.50 18.29 20.59
C ASN A 395 3.83 17.59 20.31
N GLY A 396 4.65 18.01 19.34
CA GLY A 396 5.86 17.24 18.99
C GLY A 396 5.58 15.74 18.75
N VAL A 397 4.34 15.41 18.35
CA VAL A 397 3.82 14.04 18.33
C VAL A 397 4.05 13.38 16.98
N GLU A 398 4.56 12.16 17.07
CA GLU A 398 4.69 11.22 15.97
C GLU A 398 3.30 10.81 15.44
N VAL A 399 3.04 11.12 14.18
CA VAL A 399 1.86 10.60 13.48
C VAL A 399 2.05 9.09 13.31
N PHE A 400 1.10 8.31 13.86
CA PHE A 400 1.09 6.85 13.82
C PHE A 400 1.16 6.32 12.38
N ASP A 401 2.22 5.56 12.08
CA ASP A 401 2.37 4.77 10.86
C ASP A 401 1.47 3.53 10.98
N ASP A 402 0.19 3.66 10.61
CA ASP A 402 -0.78 2.57 10.67
C ASP A 402 -0.62 1.66 9.43
N TYR A 403 0.53 0.97 9.32
CA TYR A 403 0.69 -0.19 8.45
C TYR A 403 0.91 -1.45 9.30
N PRO A 404 0.18 -2.54 9.05
CA PRO A 404 0.46 -3.81 9.71
C PRO A 404 1.83 -4.30 9.24
N ALA A 405 2.80 -4.30 10.15
CA ALA A 405 3.91 -5.23 10.05
C ALA A 405 3.30 -6.63 9.88
N GLY A 406 3.52 -7.24 8.72
CA GLY A 406 3.13 -8.64 8.51
C GLY A 406 3.79 -9.51 9.59
N PRO A 407 3.18 -10.64 9.98
CA PRO A 407 3.70 -11.48 11.04
C PRO A 407 5.12 -11.94 10.71
N VAL A 408 6.06 -11.55 11.57
CA VAL A 408 7.40 -12.12 11.62
C VAL A 408 7.28 -13.47 12.33
N PRO A 409 7.77 -14.59 11.76
CA PRO A 409 7.78 -15.86 12.46
C PRO A 409 8.92 -15.85 13.48
N SER A 410 8.63 -15.46 14.71
CA SER A 410 9.56 -15.63 15.83
C SER A 410 9.57 -17.11 16.24
N SER A 411 10.72 -17.76 16.05
CA SER A 411 10.96 -19.09 16.59
C SER A 411 11.34 -19.02 18.07
N PHE A 412 10.83 -20.01 18.80
CA PHE A 412 10.86 -20.28 20.25
C PHE A 412 12.12 -19.92 21.06
N THR A 413 11.90 -19.51 22.31
CA THR A 413 12.56 -20.14 23.48
C THR A 413 11.71 -20.00 24.76
N VAL A 414 11.75 -21.06 25.57
CA VAL A 414 10.99 -21.31 26.80
C VAL A 414 11.71 -20.72 28.02
N ALA A 415 11.01 -20.02 28.92
CA ALA A 415 11.28 -20.05 30.36
C ALA A 415 10.11 -19.46 31.22
N THR A 416 9.57 -20.36 32.04
CA THR A 416 8.86 -20.26 33.33
C THR A 416 8.68 -18.94 34.11
N SER A 417 7.43 -18.74 34.58
CA SER A 417 6.97 -18.20 35.90
C SER A 417 7.34 -16.74 36.26
N THR A 418 6.51 -15.89 36.87
CA THR A 418 5.52 -16.00 37.95
C THR A 418 4.57 -14.79 37.92
N SER A 419 3.34 -14.96 38.42
CA SER A 419 2.31 -13.93 38.56
C SER A 419 2.68 -12.79 39.52
N SER A 420 2.09 -11.61 39.33
CA SER A 420 1.55 -10.79 40.44
C SER A 420 0.56 -9.75 39.92
N ALA A 421 -0.64 -9.77 40.50
CA ALA A 421 -1.72 -8.80 40.30
C ALA A 421 -1.54 -7.60 41.23
N VAL A 422 -1.88 -6.40 40.76
CA VAL A 422 -2.19 -5.24 41.62
C VAL A 422 -3.39 -4.48 41.04
N GLN A 423 -4.34 -4.17 41.93
CA GLN A 423 -5.66 -3.60 41.69
C GLN A 423 -5.65 -2.05 41.75
N SER A 424 -6.50 -1.42 40.92
CA SER A 424 -7.45 -0.31 41.22
C SER A 424 -6.88 1.09 41.64
N PRO A 425 -7.63 2.22 41.54
CA PRO A 425 -9.09 2.33 41.61
C PRO A 425 -9.84 3.34 40.72
N THR A 426 -11.15 3.09 40.69
CA THR A 426 -12.30 3.83 40.17
C THR A 426 -12.62 5.09 40.99
N THR A 427 -13.12 6.16 40.35
CA THR A 427 -13.87 7.23 41.05
C THR A 427 -15.00 7.77 40.17
N THR A 428 -16.20 7.87 40.74
CA THR A 428 -17.48 8.31 40.17
C THR A 428 -17.68 9.84 40.23
N PRO A 429 -18.58 10.42 39.40
CA PRO A 429 -18.73 11.87 39.25
C PRO A 429 -19.87 12.49 40.09
N LEU A 430 -19.81 13.80 40.33
CA LEU A 430 -20.82 14.61 41.01
C LEU A 430 -21.46 15.62 40.03
N ALA A 431 -22.78 15.80 40.10
CA ALA A 431 -23.58 16.70 39.26
C ALA A 431 -24.06 17.94 40.03
N SER A 432 -24.33 19.06 39.34
CA SER A 432 -25.40 20.03 39.65
C SER A 432 -25.59 21.10 38.56
N ASP A 433 -26.86 21.43 38.34
CA ASP A 433 -27.58 22.12 37.24
C ASP A 433 -27.47 23.65 37.09
N GLY A 434 -27.95 24.19 35.94
CA GLY A 434 -28.62 25.51 35.87
C GLY A 434 -28.74 26.30 34.53
N LEU A 435 -29.67 25.89 33.62
CA LEU A 435 -30.46 26.70 32.62
C LEU A 435 -29.79 27.29 31.32
N PRO A 436 -30.55 27.67 30.26
CA PRO A 436 -31.40 26.85 29.39
C PRO A 436 -31.17 27.07 27.85
N ALA A 437 -31.73 26.16 27.03
CA ALA A 437 -32.20 26.37 25.64
C ALA A 437 -31.21 26.33 24.44
N LEU A 438 -31.51 25.40 23.52
CA LEU A 438 -31.46 25.53 22.05
C LEU A 438 -30.13 25.35 21.28
N VAL A 439 -29.31 24.35 21.58
CA VAL A 439 -28.55 23.63 20.53
C VAL A 439 -28.41 22.17 20.95
N GLY A 440 -29.46 21.38 20.71
CA GLY A 440 -29.44 19.95 20.98
C GLY A 440 -28.57 19.23 19.97
N GLY A 441 -27.31 18.99 20.33
CA GLY A 441 -26.39 18.11 19.63
C GLY A 441 -26.98 16.72 19.45
N ARG A 442 -27.63 16.49 18.30
CA ARG A 442 -27.97 15.15 17.84
C ARG A 442 -26.82 14.63 17.00
N ARG A 443 -25.81 14.09 17.68
CA ARG A 443 -24.91 13.10 17.08
C ARG A 443 -25.79 11.95 16.58
N LEU A 444 -25.84 11.76 15.26
CA LEU A 444 -26.53 10.64 14.66
C LEU A 444 -25.58 9.43 14.65
N PRO A 445 -25.84 8.37 15.44
CA PRO A 445 -25.12 7.12 15.26
C PRO A 445 -25.49 6.54 13.89
N LEU A 446 -24.50 6.44 13.01
CA LEU A 446 -24.62 5.99 11.61
C LEU A 446 -25.27 4.60 11.45
N GLY A 447 -25.38 3.83 12.53
CA GLY A 447 -26.04 2.52 12.54
C GLY A 447 -27.54 2.54 12.25
N ARG A 448 -28.19 3.72 12.16
CA ARG A 448 -29.65 3.85 11.95
C ARG A 448 -30.11 5.10 11.17
N THR A 449 -29.23 5.79 10.46
CA THR A 449 -29.66 6.86 9.54
C THR A 449 -30.24 6.25 8.28
N SER A 450 -31.56 6.41 8.07
CA SER A 450 -32.19 6.00 6.82
C SER A 450 -31.62 6.82 5.66
N LEU A 451 -31.52 6.21 4.48
CA LEU A 451 -31.04 6.86 3.26
C LEU A 451 -31.88 8.11 2.90
N GLU A 452 -33.17 8.12 3.24
CA GLU A 452 -34.03 9.31 3.11
C GLU A 452 -33.58 10.47 4.01
N ARG A 453 -33.15 10.19 5.24
CA ARG A 453 -32.61 11.21 6.14
C ARG A 453 -31.29 11.77 5.61
N LEU A 454 -30.40 10.91 5.10
CA LEU A 454 -29.15 11.37 4.49
C LEU A 454 -29.43 12.28 3.29
N ARG A 455 -30.42 11.95 2.46
CA ARG A 455 -30.80 12.81 1.33
C ARG A 455 -31.36 14.17 1.73
N ALA A 456 -32.07 14.23 2.86
CA ALA A 456 -32.69 15.45 3.37
C ALA A 456 -31.69 16.43 4.02
N LEU A 457 -30.48 16.00 4.37
CA LEU A 457 -29.45 16.86 4.93
C LEU A 457 -28.94 17.85 3.87
N SER A 458 -28.82 19.11 4.27
CA SER A 458 -28.13 20.16 3.51
C SER A 458 -26.61 20.10 3.76
N SER A 459 -25.83 20.84 2.98
CA SER A 459 -24.39 21.00 3.21
C SER A 459 -24.08 21.65 4.57
N GLU A 460 -24.96 22.52 5.07
CA GLU A 460 -24.79 23.19 6.37
C GLU A 460 -24.96 22.22 7.54
N ASP A 461 -25.70 21.13 7.35
CA ASP A 461 -25.92 20.11 8.38
C ASP A 461 -24.71 19.16 8.55
N LEU A 462 -23.67 19.30 7.72
CA LEU A 462 -22.46 18.48 7.77
C LEU A 462 -21.53 18.87 8.94
N GLY A 463 -21.73 20.06 9.52
CA GLY A 463 -20.98 20.56 10.66
C GLY A 463 -19.54 20.95 10.32
N ASP A 464 -19.26 21.27 9.06
CA ASP A 464 -17.97 21.82 8.67
C ASP A 464 -17.84 23.27 9.15
N ASP A 465 -16.97 23.50 10.14
CA ASP A 465 -16.76 24.81 10.77
C ASP A 465 -15.61 25.61 10.13
N GLY A 466 -14.93 25.03 9.13
CA GLY A 466 -13.77 25.65 8.49
C GLY A 466 -12.49 25.63 9.33
N VAL A 467 -12.51 24.98 10.50
CA VAL A 467 -11.40 24.98 11.46
C VAL A 467 -10.82 23.58 11.61
N HIS A 468 -11.64 22.57 11.88
CA HIS A 468 -11.15 21.21 12.07
C HIS A 468 -12.20 20.16 11.67
N VAL A 469 -11.73 18.98 11.24
CA VAL A 469 -12.62 17.85 10.91
C VAL A 469 -12.55 16.79 12.00
N LEU A 470 -13.70 16.52 12.64
CA LEU A 470 -13.82 15.45 13.63
C LEU A 470 -13.88 14.08 12.95
N ARG A 471 -13.19 13.11 13.53
CA ARG A 471 -13.21 11.70 13.06
C ARG A 471 -14.63 11.12 12.95
N GLU A 472 -15.56 11.58 13.78
CA GLU A 472 -16.96 11.16 13.77
C GLU A 472 -17.77 11.72 12.57
N GLN A 473 -17.31 12.81 11.94
CA GLN A 473 -17.97 13.44 10.80
C GLN A 473 -17.72 12.69 9.48
N MET A 474 -16.52 12.12 9.30
CA MET A 474 -16.10 11.51 8.03
C MET A 474 -17.08 10.44 7.52
N PRO A 475 -17.56 9.47 8.33
CA PRO A 475 -18.51 8.46 7.84
C PRO A 475 -19.87 9.06 7.44
N LEU A 476 -20.30 10.15 8.09
CA LEU A 476 -21.52 10.88 7.72
C LEU A 476 -21.33 11.57 6.37
N TRP A 477 -20.19 12.25 6.17
CA TRP A 477 -19.86 12.94 4.92
C TRP A 477 -19.78 11.96 3.75
N GLU A 478 -19.07 10.83 3.93
CA GLU A 478 -19.01 9.74 2.95
C GLU A 478 -20.41 9.24 2.57
N ALA A 479 -21.23 8.90 3.58
CA ALA A 479 -22.58 8.39 3.34
C ALA A 479 -23.51 9.43 2.69
N TRP A 480 -23.38 10.70 3.05
CA TRP A 480 -24.15 11.80 2.49
C TRP A 480 -23.86 12.01 1.01
N VAL A 481 -22.58 12.03 0.61
CA VAL A 481 -22.16 12.12 -0.80
C VAL A 481 -22.74 10.96 -1.61
N ILE A 482 -22.57 9.73 -1.14
CA ILE A 482 -23.02 8.52 -1.86
C ILE A 482 -24.55 8.38 -1.88
N SER A 483 -25.27 9.05 -0.98
CA SER A 483 -26.74 9.01 -0.95
C SER A 483 -27.42 9.77 -2.10
N ALA A 484 -26.67 10.53 -2.89
CA ALA A 484 -27.18 11.38 -3.96
C ALA A 484 -28.13 10.60 -4.91
N PRO A 485 -29.26 11.19 -5.31
CA PRO A 485 -30.14 10.58 -6.28
C PRO A 485 -29.53 10.69 -7.68
N HIS A 486 -28.67 9.76 -8.06
CA HIS A 486 -28.18 9.68 -9.43
C HIS A 486 -29.30 9.17 -10.34
N GLN A 487 -29.68 9.97 -11.34
CA GLN A 487 -30.62 9.51 -12.35
C GLN A 487 -29.96 8.36 -13.13
N VAL A 488 -30.43 7.15 -12.88
CA VAL A 488 -30.15 6.02 -13.76
C VAL A 488 -30.71 6.38 -15.13
N LYS A 489 -29.85 6.86 -16.04
CA LYS A 489 -30.16 6.88 -17.47
C LYS A 489 -30.39 5.43 -17.89
N ARG A 490 -31.65 4.98 -17.78
CA ARG A 490 -32.15 3.79 -18.45
C ARG A 490 -31.99 4.03 -19.94
N ASN A 491 -30.86 3.60 -20.49
CA ASN A 491 -30.72 3.42 -21.92
C ASN A 491 -31.75 2.36 -22.33
N GLY A 492 -32.85 2.80 -22.95
CA GLY A 492 -33.86 1.90 -23.51
C GLY A 492 -35.30 2.31 -23.28
N GLN A 493 -35.69 3.51 -23.71
CA GLN A 493 -37.06 3.71 -24.22
C GLN A 493 -36.97 4.38 -25.60
N PRO A 494 -37.36 3.68 -26.68
CA PRO A 494 -37.50 4.33 -27.98
C PRO A 494 -38.77 5.19 -27.91
N HIS A 495 -38.58 6.49 -28.03
CA HIS A 495 -39.67 7.43 -28.30
C HIS A 495 -40.25 7.08 -29.67
N TRP A 496 -41.38 6.38 -29.68
CA TRP A 496 -42.31 6.40 -30.80
C TRP A 496 -43.63 6.90 -30.27
N SER A 497 -43.98 8.13 -30.62
CA SER A 497 -45.36 8.59 -30.64
C SER A 497 -45.46 9.67 -31.71
N MET A 498 -46.15 9.32 -32.80
CA MET A 498 -46.93 10.26 -33.61
C MET A 498 -48.10 10.78 -32.77
#